data_AF-A0A2C9LUM7-F1
#
_entry.id   AF-A0A2C9LUM7-F1
#
_cell.length_a   1.000
_cell.length_b   1.000
_cell.length_c   1.000
_cell.angle_alpha   90.00
_cell.angle_beta   90.00
_cell.angle_gamma   90.00
#
_symmetry.space_group_name_H-M   'P 1'
#
loop_
_entity.id
_entity.type
_entity.pdbx_description
1 polymer ?
#
loop_
_entity_poly.entity_id
_entity_poly.type
_entity_poly.pdbx_seq_one_letter_code
_entity_poly.pdbx_strand_id
1 'polypeptide(L)'
;SPWDMSRFLKTQTELSSIAFPPWAKHWINLRKAYTAFYSCGRVNLHQMLDELGMKFEGRPHCGLDDACNIAAIAIKLLQDGCVMRINEHYHDGQISPRKSLSKSSRSTKSQPCQKSKSSETAPIEQEGENIEELLEYIRIQKS
;
A
#
# COMPACT_ATOMS: atom_id res chain seq x y z
N SER A 1 -2.04 -5.03 1.82
CA SER A 1 -1.44 -5.34 3.16
C SER A 1 -0.17 -6.16 2.93
N PRO A 2 0.92 -6.04 3.73
CA PRO A 2 2.12 -6.88 3.53
C PRO A 2 1.85 -8.38 3.75
N TRP A 3 0.74 -8.71 4.41
CA TRP A 3 0.32 -10.09 4.68
C TRP A 3 -0.38 -10.78 3.51
N ASP A 4 -0.92 -10.03 2.54
CA ASP A 4 -1.75 -10.60 1.48
C ASP A 4 -0.92 -11.53 0.59
N MET A 5 0.20 -11.04 0.07
CA MET A 5 1.06 -11.83 -0.81
C MET A 5 2.00 -12.77 -0.03
N SER A 6 2.76 -12.23 0.92
CA SER A 6 3.82 -12.99 1.61
C SER A 6 3.34 -14.03 2.62
N ARG A 7 2.06 -14.00 3.00
CA ARG A 7 1.49 -14.98 3.95
C ARG A 7 0.25 -15.66 3.38
N PHE A 8 -0.83 -14.93 3.11
CA PHE A 8 -2.09 -15.56 2.74
C PHE A 8 -2.01 -16.27 1.39
N LEU A 9 -1.52 -15.58 0.36
CA LEU A 9 -1.33 -16.20 -0.95
C LEU A 9 -0.29 -17.33 -0.89
N LYS A 10 0.86 -17.12 -0.23
CA LYS A 10 1.89 -18.16 -0.07
C LYS A 10 1.33 -19.42 0.58
N THR A 11 0.69 -19.30 1.74
CA THR A 11 0.07 -20.44 2.43
C THR A 11 -0.98 -21.11 1.56
N GLN A 12 -1.81 -20.36 0.84
CA GLN A 12 -2.82 -20.95 -0.04
C GLN A 12 -2.21 -21.72 -1.22
N THR A 13 -1.12 -21.19 -1.81
CA THR A 13 -0.40 -21.87 -2.89
C THR A 13 0.22 -23.19 -2.40
N GLU A 14 0.76 -23.21 -1.18
CA GLU A 14 1.30 -24.42 -0.54
C GLU A 14 0.20 -25.45 -0.25
N LEU A 15 -0.92 -25.02 0.34
CA LEU A 15 -2.07 -25.89 0.62
C LEU A 15 -2.66 -26.50 -0.65
N SER A 16 -2.67 -25.74 -1.74
CA SER A 16 -3.21 -26.17 -3.03
C SER A 16 -2.18 -26.91 -3.89
N SER A 17 -0.94 -27.07 -3.42
CA SER A 17 0.17 -27.67 -4.18
C SER A 17 0.42 -27.02 -5.54
N ILE A 18 0.24 -25.69 -5.62
CA ILE A 18 0.52 -24.89 -6.82
C ILE A 18 1.76 -24.03 -6.61
N ALA A 19 2.51 -23.79 -7.68
CA ALA A 19 3.66 -22.88 -7.63
C ALA A 19 3.21 -21.45 -7.31
N PHE A 20 4.01 -20.71 -6.55
CA PHE A 20 3.73 -19.30 -6.28
C PHE A 20 3.79 -18.50 -7.58
N PRO A 21 2.72 -17.76 -7.95
CA PRO A 21 2.65 -17.10 -9.24
C PRO A 21 3.73 -16.01 -9.41
N PRO A 22 4.49 -15.99 -10.53
CA PRO A 22 5.54 -15.00 -10.75
C PRO A 22 5.06 -13.54 -10.71
N TRP A 23 3.86 -13.27 -11.21
CA TRP A 23 3.26 -11.93 -11.22
C TRP A 23 2.95 -11.41 -9.80
N ALA A 24 2.69 -12.30 -8.84
CA ALA A 24 2.40 -11.90 -7.46
C ALA A 24 3.67 -11.67 -6.62
N LYS A 25 4.86 -11.83 -7.22
CA LYS A 25 6.13 -11.67 -6.50
C LYS A 25 6.47 -10.21 -6.23
N HIS A 26 5.80 -9.26 -6.85
CA HIS A 26 6.07 -7.84 -6.70
C HIS A 26 4.74 -7.09 -6.53
N TRP A 27 4.67 -6.19 -5.56
CA TRP A 27 3.45 -5.41 -5.32
C TRP A 27 3.75 -4.04 -4.71
N ILE A 28 2.73 -3.19 -4.73
CA ILE A 28 2.72 -1.92 -4.03
C ILE A 28 2.05 -2.14 -2.68
N ASN A 29 2.82 -2.03 -1.61
CA ASN A 29 2.25 -1.86 -0.29
C ASN A 29 1.78 -0.42 -0.12
N LEU A 30 0.48 -0.22 -0.28
CA LEU A 30 -0.17 1.09 -0.17
C LEU A 30 0.17 1.81 1.14
N ARG A 31 0.25 1.10 2.27
CA ARG A 31 0.61 1.73 3.55
C ARG A 31 2.01 2.29 3.53
N LYS A 32 2.98 1.56 2.96
CA LYS A 32 4.35 2.06 2.81
C LYS A 32 4.38 3.29 1.91
N ALA A 33 3.68 3.24 0.77
CA ALA A 33 3.58 4.37 -0.16
C ALA A 33 2.98 5.60 0.54
N TYR A 34 1.86 5.44 1.26
CA TYR A 34 1.22 6.49 2.05
C TYR A 34 2.17 7.11 3.07
N THR A 35 2.81 6.28 3.90
CA THR A 35 3.72 6.77 4.96
C THR A 35 4.95 7.47 4.38
N ALA A 36 5.47 6.99 3.26
CA ALA A 36 6.60 7.62 2.60
C ALA A 36 6.20 8.97 1.98
N PHE A 37 5.03 9.04 1.36
CA PHE A 37 4.54 10.25 0.69
C PHE A 37 4.16 11.37 1.66
N TYR A 38 3.38 11.06 2.71
CA TYR A 38 2.97 12.05 3.71
C TYR A 38 3.96 12.18 4.89
N SER A 39 5.06 11.43 4.88
CA SER A 39 6.09 11.43 5.94
C SER A 39 5.51 11.18 7.35
N CYS A 40 4.56 10.25 7.46
CA CYS A 40 3.89 9.94 8.72
C CYS A 40 4.30 8.58 9.31
N GLY A 41 3.86 8.33 10.55
CA GLY A 41 4.13 7.10 11.28
C GLY A 41 3.35 5.89 10.74
N ARG A 42 3.44 4.75 11.43
CA ARG A 42 2.65 3.57 11.05
C ARG A 42 1.16 3.85 11.20
N VAL A 43 0.42 3.71 10.11
CA VAL A 43 -1.04 3.92 10.05
C VAL A 43 -1.77 2.66 9.62
N ASN A 44 -3.02 2.53 10.07
CA ASN A 44 -3.96 1.53 9.59
C ASN A 44 -4.90 2.11 8.50
N LEU A 45 -5.77 1.27 7.92
CA LEU A 45 -6.67 1.69 6.84
C LEU A 45 -7.61 2.84 7.25
N HIS A 46 -8.21 2.74 8.43
CA HIS A 46 -9.15 3.74 8.93
C HIS A 46 -8.43 5.07 9.20
N GLN A 47 -7.25 5.02 9.80
CA GLN A 47 -6.44 6.22 10.05
C GLN A 47 -6.06 6.93 8.75
N MET A 48 -5.71 6.20 7.69
CA MET A 48 -5.44 6.81 6.38
C MET A 48 -6.69 7.51 5.81
N LEU A 49 -7.87 6.89 5.94
CA LEU A 49 -9.13 7.52 5.51
C LEU A 49 -9.41 8.79 6.31
N ASP A 50 -9.33 8.70 7.64
CA ASP A 50 -9.61 9.81 8.56
C ASP A 50 -8.67 11.01 8.29
N GLU A 51 -7.36 10.76 8.12
CA GLU A 51 -6.36 11.80 7.81
C GLU A 51 -6.58 12.44 6.44
N LEU A 52 -7.12 11.68 5.47
CA LEU A 52 -7.48 12.19 4.14
C LEU A 52 -8.88 12.83 4.11
N GLY A 53 -9.60 12.85 5.23
CA GLY A 53 -10.96 13.39 5.30
C GLY A 53 -12.01 12.52 4.58
N MET A 54 -11.72 11.23 4.38
CA MET A 54 -12.62 10.25 3.78
C MET A 54 -13.27 9.39 4.86
N LYS A 55 -14.42 8.78 4.53
CA LYS A 55 -15.10 7.83 5.41
C LYS A 55 -14.92 6.42 4.88
N PHE A 56 -14.87 5.44 5.79
CA PHE A 56 -14.92 4.04 5.41
C PHE A 56 -16.28 3.69 4.81
N GLU A 57 -16.29 3.12 3.62
CA GLU A 57 -17.49 2.64 2.94
C GLU A 57 -17.64 1.12 3.06
N GLY A 58 -18.85 0.64 3.32
CA GLY A 58 -19.15 -0.79 3.43
C GLY A 58 -18.91 -1.37 4.83
N ARG A 59 -18.67 -2.68 4.90
CA ARG A 59 -18.53 -3.42 6.15
C ARG A 59 -17.05 -3.67 6.47
N PRO A 60 -16.57 -3.28 7.66
CA PRO A 60 -15.22 -3.61 8.09
C PRO A 60 -14.95 -5.11 8.02
N HIS A 61 -13.75 -5.47 7.53
CA HIS A 61 -13.31 -6.86 7.36
C HIS A 61 -14.05 -7.65 6.27
N CYS A 62 -14.84 -6.97 5.42
CA CYS A 62 -15.25 -7.50 4.13
C CYS A 62 -14.14 -7.23 3.12
N GLY A 63 -13.56 -8.28 2.53
CA GLY A 63 -12.41 -8.12 1.63
C GLY A 63 -12.68 -7.25 0.41
N LEU A 64 -13.91 -7.27 -0.11
CA LEU A 64 -14.34 -6.41 -1.22
C LEU A 64 -14.38 -4.94 -0.79
N ASP A 65 -15.02 -4.65 0.33
CA ASP A 65 -15.16 -3.28 0.83
C ASP A 65 -13.78 -2.72 1.24
N ASP A 66 -12.94 -3.52 1.89
CA ASP A 66 -11.56 -3.15 2.21
C ASP A 66 -10.76 -2.83 0.92
N ALA A 67 -10.94 -3.60 -0.15
CA ALA A 67 -10.30 -3.34 -1.44
C ALA A 67 -10.78 -2.03 -2.08
N CYS A 68 -12.07 -1.73 -2.04
CA CYS A 68 -12.63 -0.46 -2.54
C CYS A 68 -12.07 0.75 -1.78
N ASN A 69 -12.00 0.68 -0.44
CA ASN A 69 -11.42 1.76 0.37
C ASN A 69 -9.91 1.93 0.13
N ILE A 70 -9.17 0.83 -0.04
CA ILE A 70 -7.75 0.85 -0.43
C ILE A 70 -7.59 1.53 -1.80
N ALA A 71 -8.47 1.23 -2.77
CA ALA A 71 -8.45 1.88 -4.08
C ALA A 71 -8.75 3.38 -3.97
N ALA A 72 -9.72 3.80 -3.15
CA ALA A 72 -10.02 5.21 -2.92
C ALA A 72 -8.80 6.00 -2.39
N ILE A 73 -8.06 5.42 -1.44
CA ILE A 73 -6.80 6.01 -0.95
C ILE A 73 -5.74 6.05 -2.05
N ALA A 74 -5.60 4.99 -2.84
CA ALA A 74 -4.64 4.95 -3.94
C ALA A 74 -4.91 6.06 -4.97
N ILE A 75 -6.18 6.28 -5.31
CA ILE A 75 -6.61 7.39 -6.18
C ILE A 75 -6.23 8.73 -5.56
N LYS A 76 -6.50 8.92 -4.26
CA LYS A 76 -6.17 10.15 -3.57
C LYS A 76 -4.67 10.42 -3.54
N LEU A 77 -3.85 9.38 -3.34
CA LEU A 77 -2.38 9.50 -3.42
C LEU A 77 -1.93 9.97 -4.80
N LEU A 78 -2.45 9.38 -5.87
CA LEU A 78 -2.13 9.79 -7.24
C LEU A 78 -2.52 11.26 -7.50
N GLN A 79 -3.72 11.65 -7.08
CA GLN A 79 -4.21 13.03 -7.20
C GLN A 79 -3.34 14.04 -6.45
N ASP A 80 -2.80 13.66 -5.30
CA ASP A 80 -1.91 14.51 -4.51
C ASP A 80 -0.47 14.57 -5.09
N GLY A 81 -0.18 13.78 -6.12
CA GLY A 81 1.10 13.76 -6.83
C GLY A 81 2.05 12.64 -6.38
N CYS A 82 1.54 11.61 -5.68
CA CYS A 82 2.34 10.45 -5.32
C CYS A 82 2.59 9.57 -6.55
N VAL A 83 3.85 9.29 -6.85
CA VAL A 83 4.23 8.27 -7.85
C VAL A 83 4.25 6.91 -7.17
N MET A 84 3.19 6.12 -7.38
CA MET A 84 3.06 4.80 -6.78
C MET A 84 3.90 3.76 -7.52
N ARG A 85 4.98 3.29 -6.89
CA ARG A 85 5.89 2.27 -7.43
C ARG A 85 5.87 0.99 -6.60
N ILE A 86 6.26 -0.12 -7.22
CA ILE A 86 6.51 -1.39 -6.52
C ILE A 86 7.52 -1.14 -5.39
N ASN A 87 7.14 -1.51 -4.17
CA ASN A 87 7.93 -1.24 -2.97
C ASN A 87 8.04 -2.44 -2.02
N GLU A 88 7.46 -3.58 -2.42
CA GLU A 88 7.58 -4.87 -1.75
C GLU A 88 7.64 -5.99 -2.77
N HIS A 89 8.31 -7.07 -2.37
CA HIS A 89 8.45 -8.26 -3.19
C HIS A 89 8.58 -9.51 -2.31
N TYR A 90 8.23 -10.65 -2.90
CA TYR A 90 8.34 -11.97 -2.30
C TYR A 90 9.64 -12.64 -2.75
N HIS A 91 10.48 -13.02 -1.77
CA HIS A 91 11.65 -13.87 -2.00
C HIS A 91 11.38 -15.28 -1.50
N ASP A 92 11.57 -16.26 -2.38
CA ASP A 92 11.50 -17.67 -2.02
C ASP A 92 12.71 -18.00 -1.13
N GLY A 93 12.46 -18.33 0.14
CA GLY A 93 13.52 -18.82 1.05
C GLY A 93 14.03 -17.89 2.17
N GLN A 94 13.38 -16.78 2.49
CA GLN A 94 13.74 -15.98 3.68
C GLN A 94 12.55 -15.76 4.61
N ILE A 95 12.20 -16.80 5.38
CA ILE A 95 11.61 -16.58 6.70
C ILE A 95 12.77 -16.11 7.59
N SER A 96 13.05 -14.80 7.61
CA SER A 96 13.98 -14.26 8.60
C SER A 96 13.50 -14.69 9.99
N PRO A 97 14.32 -15.34 10.82
CA PRO A 97 13.95 -15.68 12.19
C PRO A 97 13.51 -14.38 12.87
N ARG A 98 12.35 -14.40 13.55
CA ARG A 98 11.86 -13.28 14.35
C ARG A 98 13.02 -12.72 15.19
N LYS A 99 13.52 -11.52 14.85
CA LYS A 99 14.27 -10.73 15.83
C LYS A 99 13.25 -10.35 16.91
N SER A 100 13.45 -10.88 18.11
CA SER A 100 12.72 -10.51 19.31
C SER A 100 12.80 -9.00 19.50
N LEU A 101 11.66 -8.32 19.41
CA LEU A 101 11.54 -6.91 19.73
C LEU A 101 11.58 -6.76 21.25
N SER A 102 12.70 -6.27 21.77
CA SER A 102 12.77 -5.67 23.09
C SER A 102 11.83 -4.45 23.12
N LYS A 103 10.98 -4.40 24.15
CA LYS A 103 10.08 -3.27 24.40
C LYS A 103 10.91 -2.05 24.76
N SER A 104 10.80 -0.97 23.98
CA SER A 104 11.17 0.36 24.44
C SER A 104 9.96 1.28 24.27
N SER A 105 9.50 1.78 25.40
CA SER A 105 8.43 2.76 25.56
C SER A 105 8.86 4.13 25.05
N ARG A 106 8.02 4.80 24.25
CA ARG A 106 8.02 6.27 24.24
C ARG A 106 6.67 6.86 23.81
N SER A 107 6.28 7.84 24.60
CA SER A 107 5.05 8.61 24.57
C SER A 107 5.08 9.76 23.56
N THR A 108 3.87 10.23 23.26
CA THR A 108 3.42 11.61 22.96
C THR A 108 3.56 12.25 21.57
N LYS A 109 2.38 12.77 21.17
CA LYS A 109 2.05 14.01 20.45
C LYS A 109 1.98 14.00 18.92
N SER A 110 0.75 14.24 18.48
CA SER A 110 0.33 14.60 17.14
C SER A 110 0.91 15.96 16.72
N GLN A 111 1.53 16.00 15.54
CA GLN A 111 1.82 17.23 14.81
C GLN A 111 1.47 17.02 13.32
N PRO A 112 0.92 18.03 12.62
CA PRO A 112 0.57 17.92 11.20
C PRO A 112 1.84 18.01 10.33
N CYS A 113 1.96 17.13 9.34
CA CYS A 113 3.13 17.07 8.46
C CYS A 113 3.08 18.15 7.37
N GLN A 114 4.15 18.95 7.28
CA GLN A 114 4.40 19.91 6.20
C GLN A 114 5.16 19.25 5.05
N LYS A 115 4.84 19.67 3.83
CA LYS A 115 5.42 19.19 2.56
C LYS A 115 6.91 19.52 2.47
N SER A 116 7.75 18.53 2.15
CA SER A 116 9.10 18.78 1.62
C SER A 116 9.51 17.71 0.60
N LYS A 117 10.28 18.13 -0.41
CA LYS A 117 10.67 17.39 -1.63
C LYS A 117 11.75 16.35 -1.33
N SER A 118 11.66 15.16 -1.94
CA SER A 118 12.72 14.14 -1.94
C SER A 118 13.40 13.99 -3.30
N SER A 119 14.68 13.64 -3.22
CA SER A 119 15.68 13.49 -4.27
C SER A 119 15.59 12.17 -5.03
N GLU A 120 16.02 12.23 -6.29
CA GLU A 120 15.83 11.28 -7.38
C GLU A 120 16.84 10.11 -7.35
N THR A 121 16.38 8.89 -7.65
CA THR A 121 17.22 7.74 -8.04
C THR A 121 16.63 7.09 -9.29
N ALA A 122 17.52 6.54 -10.13
CA ALA A 122 17.29 6.27 -11.56
C ALA A 122 16.07 5.37 -11.87
N PRO A 123 15.32 5.63 -12.96
CA PRO A 123 14.10 4.89 -13.29
C PRO A 123 14.40 3.50 -13.88
N ILE A 124 13.64 2.50 -13.44
CA ILE A 124 13.43 1.24 -14.17
C ILE A 124 12.33 1.51 -15.19
N GLU A 125 12.52 1.12 -16.45
CA GLU A 125 11.54 1.29 -17.52
C GLU A 125 10.25 0.52 -17.18
N GLN A 126 9.14 1.24 -17.07
CA GLN A 126 7.81 0.70 -16.83
C GLN A 126 6.96 1.03 -18.05
N GLU A 127 6.67 0.03 -18.88
CA GLU A 127 5.65 0.15 -19.92
C GLU A 127 4.27 0.33 -19.23
N GLY A 128 3.63 1.49 -19.41
CA GLY A 128 2.22 1.69 -19.05
C GLY A 128 1.84 2.88 -18.15
N GLU A 129 2.71 3.86 -17.89
CA GLU A 129 2.34 5.04 -17.07
C GLU A 129 1.70 6.16 -17.91
N ASN A 130 0.46 5.99 -18.40
CA ASN A 130 -0.36 7.13 -18.77
C ASN A 130 -1.32 7.48 -17.61
N ILE A 131 -0.86 8.36 -16.73
CA ILE A 131 -1.64 8.84 -15.58
C ILE A 131 -2.96 9.48 -16.02
N GLU A 132 -2.98 10.16 -17.18
CA GLU A 132 -4.18 10.79 -17.72
C GLU A 132 -5.23 9.75 -18.12
N GLU A 133 -4.82 8.63 -18.70
CA GLU A 133 -5.73 7.54 -19.09
C GLU A 133 -6.38 6.90 -17.85
N LEU A 134 -5.61 6.73 -16.77
CA LEU A 134 -6.14 6.19 -15.51
C LEU A 134 -7.09 7.18 -14.81
N LEU A 135 -6.76 8.47 -14.83
CA LEU A 135 -7.62 9.52 -14.27
C LEU A 135 -8.92 9.66 -15.06
N GLU A 136 -8.88 9.51 -16.38
CA GLU A 136 -10.06 9.54 -17.25
C GLU A 136 -10.95 8.31 -17.03
N TYR A 137 -10.37 7.11 -16.90
CA TYR A 137 -11.11 5.91 -16.53
C TYR A 137 -11.87 6.08 -15.22
N ILE A 138 -11.23 6.67 -14.20
CA ILE A 138 -11.85 6.94 -12.90
C ILE A 138 -12.97 7.99 -13.03
N ARG A 139 -12.83 9.00 -13.89
CA ARG A 139 -13.85 10.03 -14.14
C ARG A 139 -15.12 9.39 -14.73
N ILE A 140 -14.97 8.49 -15.70
CA ILE A 140 -16.09 7.82 -16.39
C ILE A 140 -16.89 6.91 -15.45
N GLN A 141 -16.25 6.28 -14.45
CA GLN A 141 -16.96 5.42 -13.49
C GLN A 141 -17.81 6.19 -12.47
N LYS A 142 -17.67 7.54 -12.40
CA LYS A 142 -18.41 8.41 -11.47
C LYS A 142 -19.56 9.20 -12.11
N SER A 143 -19.84 8.97 -13.41
CA SER A 143 -20.99 9.51 -14.15
C SER A 143 -22.13 8.50 -14.25
#